data_AF-A0A0L9VK81-F1
#
_entry.id   AF-A0A0L9VK81-F1
#
_cell.length_a   1.000
_cell.length_b   1.000
_cell.length_c   1.000
_cell.angle_alpha   90.00
_cell.angle_beta   90.00
_cell.angle_gamma   90.00
#
_symmetry.space_group_name_H-M   'P 1'
#
loop_
_entity.id
_entity.type
_entity.pdbx_description
1 polymer ?
#
loop_
_entity_poly.entity_id
_entity_poly.type
_entity_poly.pdbx_seq_one_letter_code
_entity_poly.pdbx_strand_id
1 'polypeptide(L)' 'MVKLGREVPVASMDNSGKIIWAKHNEIQTVNIKGVGADVEIADGERLPLAVKELGTCDLYPQVS' A
#
# COMPACT_ATOMS: atom_id res chain seq x y z
N MET A 1 -18.64 16.76 -12.37
CA MET A 1 -17.44 17.54 -11.97
C MET A 1 -16.51 16.57 -11.25
N VAL A 2 -15.55 15.98 -11.95
CA VAL A 2 -14.64 14.96 -11.39
C VAL A 2 -13.59 15.70 -10.58
N LYS A 3 -13.61 15.56 -9.25
CA LYS A 3 -12.56 16.10 -8.38
C LYS A 3 -11.39 15.13 -8.40
N LEU A 4 -10.50 15.28 -9.38
CA LEU A 4 -9.22 14.58 -9.39
C LEU A 4 -8.29 15.29 -8.40
N GLY A 5 -8.05 14.67 -7.25
CA GLY A 5 -7.09 15.18 -6.28
C GLY A 5 -7.59 15.23 -4.84
N ARG A 6 -7.95 14.06 -4.27
CA ARG A 6 -7.81 13.78 -2.83
C ARG A 6 -8.08 12.32 -2.47
N GLU A 7 -7.67 11.38 -3.31
CA GLU A 7 -7.83 9.96 -3.01
C GLU A 7 -6.87 9.62 -1.85
N VAL A 8 -7.42 9.40 -0.66
CA VAL A 8 -6.68 8.78 0.46
C VAL A 8 -6.12 7.46 -0.07
N PRO A 9 -4.84 7.12 0.16
CA PRO A 9 -4.26 5.89 -0.36
C PRO A 9 -5.12 4.71 0.10
N VAL A 10 -5.74 4.04 -0.86
CA VAL A 10 -6.54 2.86 -0.60
C VAL A 10 -5.56 1.73 -0.33
N ALA A 11 -5.62 1.17 0.87
CA ALA A 11 -4.82 0.04 1.29
C ALA A 11 -5.71 -1.18 1.57
N SER A 12 -5.23 -2.36 1.22
CA SER A 12 -5.88 -3.65 1.53
C SER A 12 -4.84 -4.65 2.03
N MET A 13 -5.27 -5.58 2.89
CA MET A 13 -4.43 -6.64 3.43
C MET A 13 -5.13 -7.99 3.31
N ASP A 14 -4.40 -9.01 2.87
CA ASP A 14 -4.89 -10.39 2.89
C ASP A 14 -4.50 -11.12 4.19
N ASN A 15 -5.07 -12.31 4.42
CA ASN A 15 -4.76 -13.12 5.61
C ASN A 15 -3.31 -13.67 5.63
N SER A 16 -2.57 -13.51 4.53
CA SER A 16 -1.14 -13.82 4.46
C SER A 16 -0.26 -12.69 5.01
N GLY A 17 -0.85 -11.55 5.37
CA GLY A 17 -0.15 -10.36 5.82
C GLY A 17 0.53 -9.60 4.68
N LYS A 18 0.11 -9.85 3.43
CA LYS A 18 0.48 -9.00 2.30
C LYS A 18 -0.43 -7.78 2.31
N ILE A 19 0.17 -6.61 2.38
CA ILE A 19 -0.49 -5.32 2.21
C ILE A 19 -0.23 -4.84 0.78
N ILE A 20 -1.23 -4.25 0.16
CA ILE A 20 -1.13 -3.52 -1.10
C ILE A 20 -1.76 -2.13 -0.92
N TRP A 21 -1.12 -1.09 -1.44
CA TRP A 21 -1.67 0.26 -1.45
C TRP A 21 -1.32 1.00 -2.73
N ALA A 22 -2.15 2.00 -3.05
CA ALA A 22 -1.87 2.93 -4.13
C ALA A 22 -1.29 4.24 -3.57
N LYS A 23 -0.20 4.71 -4.17
CA LYS A 23 0.33 6.05 -3.94
C LYS A 23 0.34 6.79 -5.28
N HIS A 24 -0.63 7.69 -5.46
CA HIS A 24 -0.94 8.25 -6.78
C HIS A 24 -1.28 7.15 -7.78
N ASN A 25 -0.43 6.95 -8.79
CA ASN A 25 -0.59 5.91 -9.80
C ASN A 25 0.27 4.68 -9.51
N GLU A 26 1.13 4.71 -8.50
CA GLU A 26 2.03 3.58 -8.18
C GLU A 26 1.34 2.61 -7.23
N ILE A 27 1.47 1.32 -7.53
CA ILE A 27 0.93 0.24 -6.71
C ILE A 27 2.09 -0.45 -6.01
N GLN A 28 2.08 -0.35 -4.68
CA GLN A 28 3.12 -0.87 -3.82
C GLN A 28 2.59 -2.01 -2.97
N THR A 29 3.44 -2.98 -2.67
CA THR A 29 3.12 -4.10 -1.79
C THR A 29 4.23 -4.38 -0.78
N VAL A 30 3.85 -4.87 0.39
CA VAL A 30 4.78 -5.37 1.41
C VAL A 30 4.17 -6.58 2.10
N ASN A 31 5.00 -7.50 2.57
CA ASN A 31 4.56 -8.56 3.49
C ASN A 31 5.00 -8.18 4.91
N ILE A 32 4.05 -8.01 5.82
CA ILE A 32 4.33 -7.62 7.21
C ILE A 32 4.69 -8.79 8.13
N LYS A 33 4.35 -10.04 7.79
CA LYS A 33 4.64 -11.20 8.65
C LYS A 33 6.15 -11.47 8.78
N GLY A 34 6.92 -11.06 7.79
CA GLY A 34 8.39 -11.17 7.82
C GLY A 34 9.10 -9.94 8.40
N VAL A 35 8.37 -8.86 8.72
CA VAL A 35 8.98 -7.61 9.21
C VAL A 35 9.01 -7.64 10.73
N GLY A 36 10.21 -7.56 11.32
CA GLY A 36 10.38 -7.55 12.78
C GLY A 36 10.47 -8.92 13.44
N ALA A 37 10.63 -10.01 12.67
CA ALA A 37 10.88 -11.34 13.25
C ALA A 37 12.19 -11.40 14.07
N ASP A 38 13.17 -10.55 13.71
CA ASP A 38 14.51 -10.54 14.32
C ASP A 38 14.77 -9.30 15.19
N VAL A 39 13.77 -8.42 15.38
CA VAL A 39 13.93 -7.15 16.11
C VAL A 39 12.71 -6.93 16.98
N GLU A 40 12.91 -6.70 18.28
CA GLU A 40 11.84 -6.21 19.16
C GLU A 40 11.51 -4.77 18.76
N ILE A 41 10.35 -4.58 18.15
CA ILE A 41 9.85 -3.27 17.71
C ILE A 41 8.85 -2.81 18.76
N ALA A 42 9.09 -1.65 19.36
CA ALA A 42 8.19 -1.10 20.36
C ALA A 42 6.87 -0.67 19.72
N ASP A 43 5.79 -0.72 20.48
CA ASP A 43 4.48 -0.26 20.00
C ASP A 43 4.55 1.23 19.62
N GLY A 44 4.00 1.57 18.46
CA GLY A 44 4.07 2.90 17.88
C GLY A 44 5.35 3.22 17.08
N GLU A 45 6.36 2.33 17.03
CA GLU A 45 7.52 2.53 16.17
C GLU A 45 7.23 2.23 14.68
N ARG A 46 7.96 2.92 13.79
CA ARG A 46 7.85 2.70 12.35
C ARG A 46 8.57 1.42 11.94
N LEU A 47 7.83 0.50 11.34
CA LEU A 47 8.35 -0.74 10.78
C LEU A 47 9.23 -0.45 9.54
N PRO A 48 10.43 -1.07 9.43
CA PRO A 48 11.22 -1.05 8.20
C PRO A 48 10.58 -1.99 7.16
N LEU A 49 9.70 -1.42 6.32
CA LEU A 49 8.96 -2.16 5.32
C LEU A 49 9.80 -2.36 4.04
N ALA A 50 9.97 -3.61 3.62
CA ALA A 50 10.58 -3.95 2.33
C ALA A 50 9.53 -3.79 1.21
N VAL A 51 9.28 -2.55 0.82
CA VAL A 51 8.30 -2.19 -0.22
C VAL A 51 8.73 -2.73 -1.57
N LYS A 52 7.80 -3.37 -2.29
CA LYS A 52 7.96 -3.83 -3.66
C LYS A 52 6.96 -3.10 -4.56
N GLU A 53 7.44 -2.64 -5.70
CA GLU A 53 6.60 -2.06 -6.75
C GLU A 53 5.92 -3.16 -7.56
N LEU A 54 4.59 -3.12 -7.67
CA LEU A 54 3.80 -4.02 -8.55
C LEU A 54 3.52 -3.40 -9.92
N GLY A 55 3.67 -2.09 -10.06
CA GLY A 55 3.45 -1.36 -11.31
C GLY A 55 2.60 -0.12 -11.09
N THR A 56 1.98 0.35 -12.16
CA THR A 56 1.10 1.53 -12.15
C THR A 56 -0.35 1.16 -12.42
N CYS A 57 -1.29 1.91 -11.85
CA CYS A 57 -2.71 1.78 -12.21
C CYS A 57 -3.07 2.76 -13.33
N ASP A 58 -3.87 2.28 -14.29
CA ASP A 58 -4.42 3.10 -15.34
C ASP A 58 -5.81 3.59 -14.94
N LEU A 59 -6.00 4.92 -14.99
CA LEU A 59 -7.28 5.53 -14.72
C LEU A 59 -8.08 5.63 -16.02
N TYR A 60 -9.05 4.72 -16.23
CA TYR A 60 -9.96 4.82 -17.36
C TYR A 60 -11.11 5.79 -17.03
N PRO A 61 -11.40 6.78 -17.91
CA PRO A 61 -12.53 7.65 -17.72
C PRO A 61 -13.81 6.82 -17.80
N GLN A 62 -14.57 6.77 -16.71
CA GLN A 62 -15.90 6.19 -16.74
C GLN A 62 -16.83 7.20 -17.44
N VAL A 63 -17.36 6.79 -18.59
CA VAL A 63 -18.53 7.44 -19.17
C VAL A 63 -19.72 7.08 -18.28
N SER A 64 -20.07 8.00 -17.38
CA SER A 64 -21.36 7.98 -16.70
C SER A 64 -22.46 8.45 -17.64
#